data_AF-A0A8E1WKG6-F1
#
_entry.id   AF-A0A8E1WKG6-F1
#
_cell.length_a   1.000
_cell.length_b   1.000
_cell.length_c   1.000
_cell.angle_alpha   90.00
_cell.angle_beta   90.00
_cell.angle_gamma   90.00
#
_symmetry.space_group_name_H-M   'P 1'
#
loop_
_entity.id
_entity.type
_entity.pdbx_description
1 polymer ?
#
loop_
_entity_poly.entity_id
_entity_poly.type
_entity_poly.pdbx_seq_one_letter_code
_entity_poly.pdbx_strand_id
1 'polypeptide(L)'
;MEVSASAITSALRVGVQVIVSQKRPILEIYQQLHNEFTPPFELDRSKGRPLSGKTSHRFQHVFIDLTLVNVGGVRAENVSFEVKGEFKRGGLREELPGLFISTVRQLPPGQSIYLMKIDDHDLNVYEAENPENPEWKKAVGLKTLTILCHYDGPNTIWNRLLRWSRRWRGLKQYTSEYTFDPANFVGDLPPAKYNG
;
A
#
# COMPACT_ATOMS: atom_id res chain seq x y z
N MET A 1 6.68 25.52 0.20
CA MET A 1 7.82 24.80 -0.42
C MET A 1 7.23 23.69 -1.28
N GLU A 2 7.22 23.86 -2.60
CA GLU A 2 6.53 22.98 -3.56
C GLU A 2 7.39 21.74 -3.85
N VAL A 3 7.29 20.72 -3.00
CA VAL A 3 7.94 19.43 -3.27
C VAL A 3 6.92 18.34 -2.99
N SER A 4 6.15 17.88 -4.00
CA SER A 4 5.33 16.66 -3.83
C SER A 4 4.90 15.96 -5.11
N ALA A 5 4.57 16.66 -6.20
CA ALA A 5 4.18 15.96 -7.44
C ALA A 5 5.38 15.71 -8.39
N SER A 6 6.29 16.69 -8.48
CA SER A 6 7.48 16.60 -9.35
C SER A 6 8.46 15.53 -8.86
N ALA A 7 8.69 15.44 -7.54
CA ALA A 7 9.64 14.50 -6.94
C ALA A 7 9.26 13.02 -7.15
N ILE A 8 7.97 12.69 -7.03
CA ILE A 8 7.46 11.33 -7.27
C ILE A 8 7.60 10.98 -8.76
N THR A 9 7.24 11.92 -9.65
CA THR A 9 7.38 11.72 -11.10
C THR A 9 8.85 11.61 -11.53
N SER A 10 9.75 12.37 -10.92
CA SER A 10 11.19 12.29 -11.18
C SER A 10 11.81 11.01 -10.61
N ALA A 11 11.39 10.56 -9.43
CA ALA A 11 11.82 9.28 -8.86
C ALA A 11 11.35 8.10 -9.73
N LEU A 12 10.12 8.15 -10.23
CA LEU A 12 9.60 7.17 -11.19
C LEU A 12 10.37 7.21 -12.51
N ARG A 13 10.71 8.40 -13.05
CA ARG A 13 11.53 8.53 -14.28
C ARG A 13 12.96 8.04 -14.11
N VAL A 14 13.62 8.39 -13.01
CA VAL A 14 14.95 7.85 -12.67
C VAL A 14 14.85 6.33 -12.46
N GLY A 15 13.78 5.85 -11.82
CA GLY A 15 13.45 4.43 -11.72
C GLY A 15 13.33 3.75 -13.07
N VAL A 16 12.63 4.36 -14.05
CA VAL A 16 12.51 3.85 -15.43
C VAL A 16 13.86 3.77 -16.15
N GLN A 17 14.78 4.71 -15.91
CA GLN A 17 16.11 4.65 -16.51
C GLN A 17 16.99 3.58 -15.84
N VAL A 18 16.87 3.39 -14.52
CA VAL A 18 17.56 2.33 -13.77
C VAL A 18 17.02 0.94 -14.16
N ILE A 19 15.72 0.82 -14.44
CA ILE A 19 15.07 -0.41 -14.92
C ILE A 19 15.83 -1.04 -16.08
N VAL A 20 16.24 -0.24 -17.07
CA VAL A 20 16.87 -0.73 -18.30
C VAL A 20 18.26 -1.34 -18.07
N SER A 21 18.93 -1.02 -16.96
CA SER A 21 20.30 -1.49 -16.67
C SER A 21 20.36 -2.84 -15.95
N GLN A 22 19.27 -3.27 -15.33
CA GLN A 22 19.24 -4.41 -14.40
C GLN A 22 19.07 -5.75 -15.14
N LYS A 23 20.06 -6.65 -15.09
CA LYS A 23 19.99 -7.98 -15.74
C LYS A 23 19.16 -9.04 -15.01
N ARG A 24 18.38 -8.64 -14.01
CA ARG A 24 17.53 -9.54 -13.20
C ARG A 24 16.18 -8.87 -12.94
N PRO A 25 15.10 -9.65 -12.66
CA PRO A 25 13.88 -9.08 -12.12
C PRO A 25 14.17 -8.47 -10.74
N ILE A 26 13.58 -7.32 -10.46
CA ILE A 26 13.55 -6.72 -9.12
C ILE A 26 12.15 -6.19 -8.90
N LEU A 27 11.49 -6.68 -7.86
CA LEU A 27 10.17 -6.22 -7.48
C LEU A 27 10.26 -5.32 -6.26
N GLU A 28 9.75 -4.11 -6.38
CA GLU A 28 9.69 -3.12 -5.31
C GLU A 28 8.24 -2.69 -5.08
N ILE A 29 7.89 -2.50 -3.82
CA ILE A 29 6.59 -1.95 -3.43
C ILE A 29 6.78 -0.46 -3.14
N TYR A 30 6.06 0.35 -3.89
CA TYR A 30 5.97 1.78 -3.69
C TYR A 30 4.71 2.10 -2.89
N GLN A 31 4.87 3.00 -1.93
CA GLN A 31 3.78 3.58 -1.18
C GLN A 31 3.50 5.00 -1.63
N GLN A 32 2.23 5.35 -1.74
CA GLN A 32 1.79 6.72 -2.01
C GLN A 32 0.77 7.12 -0.96
N LEU A 33 1.06 8.20 -0.23
CA LEU A 33 0.12 8.78 0.73
C LEU A 33 -0.79 9.77 0.01
N HIS A 34 -2.09 9.60 0.20
CA HIS A 34 -3.15 10.46 -0.34
C HIS A 34 -3.78 11.26 0.79
N ASN A 35 -4.12 12.50 0.48
CA ASN A 35 -4.89 13.41 1.33
C ASN A 35 -5.92 14.12 0.45
N GLU A 36 -7.14 13.59 0.43
CA GLU A 36 -8.19 14.01 -0.49
C GLU A 36 -9.37 14.59 0.28
N PHE A 37 -9.92 15.72 -0.18
CA PHE A 37 -11.14 16.30 0.35
C PHE A 37 -12.32 16.06 -0.60
N THR A 38 -13.46 15.68 -0.02
CA THR A 38 -14.73 15.67 -0.76
C THR A 38 -15.24 17.10 -1.01
N PRO A 39 -16.10 17.28 -2.02
CA PRO A 39 -16.80 18.54 -2.23
C PRO A 39 -17.54 18.99 -0.96
N PRO A 40 -17.61 20.30 -0.69
CA PRO A 40 -18.35 20.82 0.45
C PRO A 40 -19.82 20.44 0.36
N PHE A 41 -20.39 20.02 1.49
CA PHE A 41 -21.82 19.86 1.65
C PHE A 41 -22.32 20.73 2.80
N GLU A 42 -23.56 21.19 2.67
CA GLU A 42 -24.23 22.03 3.67
C GLU A 42 -25.09 21.13 4.57
N LEU A 43 -24.97 21.30 5.89
CA LEU A 43 -25.88 20.69 6.85
C LEU A 43 -26.80 21.77 7.42
N ASP A 44 -28.10 21.63 7.15
CA ASP A 44 -29.10 22.51 7.74
C ASP A 44 -29.35 22.11 9.20
N ARG A 45 -28.86 22.94 10.14
CA ARG A 45 -29.27 22.85 11.54
C ARG A 45 -30.71 23.36 11.70
N SER A 46 -31.69 22.53 11.34
CA SER A 46 -33.09 22.78 11.70
C SER A 46 -33.49 21.90 12.89
N LYS A 47 -33.46 22.51 14.08
CA LYS A 47 -34.40 22.31 15.21
C LYS A 47 -33.89 23.07 16.44
N GLY A 48 -34.39 24.30 16.63
CA GLY A 48 -34.53 24.87 17.97
C GLY A 48 -33.93 26.25 18.29
N ARG A 49 -33.15 26.91 17.42
CA ARG A 49 -32.67 28.30 17.67
C ARG A 49 -32.61 29.15 16.40
N PRO A 50 -32.88 30.48 16.46
CA PRO A 50 -33.06 31.35 15.30
C PRO A 50 -31.75 31.79 14.61
N LEU A 51 -30.62 31.17 14.93
CA LEU A 51 -29.36 31.37 14.21
C LEU A 51 -29.27 30.31 13.11
N SER A 52 -29.96 30.58 11.99
CA SER A 52 -29.81 29.82 10.74
C SER A 52 -28.43 30.13 10.15
N GLY A 53 -27.40 29.48 10.69
CA GLY A 53 -26.06 29.47 10.13
C GLY A 53 -25.88 28.22 9.29
N LYS A 54 -25.63 28.37 8.00
CA LYS A 54 -25.18 27.26 7.14
C LYS A 54 -23.74 26.92 7.52
N THR A 55 -23.53 25.73 8.07
CA THR A 55 -22.18 25.23 8.33
C THR A 55 -21.76 24.35 7.15
N SER A 56 -20.70 24.76 6.44
CA SER A 56 -20.12 23.96 5.37
C SER A 56 -19.20 22.90 5.98
N HIS A 57 -19.46 21.63 5.68
CA HIS A 57 -18.67 20.50 6.13
C HIS A 57 -18.00 19.81 4.94
N ARG A 58 -16.86 19.14 5.20
CA ARG A 58 -16.09 18.38 4.23
C ARG A 58 -15.54 17.13 4.91
N PHE A 59 -15.49 16.03 4.19
CA PHE A 59 -14.78 14.84 4.65
C PHE A 59 -13.35 14.87 4.12
N GLN A 60 -12.41 14.55 5.00
CA GLN A 60 -11.02 14.32 4.64
C GLN A 60 -10.80 12.80 4.55
N HIS A 61 -10.18 12.36 3.47
CA HIS A 61 -9.80 10.97 3.26
C HIS A 61 -8.28 10.90 3.16
N VAL A 62 -7.67 10.35 4.21
CA VAL A 62 -6.24 10.05 4.25
C VAL A 62 -6.07 8.54 4.11
N PHE A 63 -5.32 8.12 3.10
CA PHE A 63 -5.10 6.70 2.83
C PHE A 63 -3.77 6.48 2.11
N ILE A 64 -3.29 5.24 2.15
CA ILE A 64 -2.02 4.82 1.55
C ILE A 64 -2.31 3.79 0.46
N ASP A 65 -1.83 4.06 -0.75
CA ASP A 65 -1.85 3.11 -1.85
C ASP A 65 -0.52 2.39 -1.95
N LEU A 66 -0.58 1.06 -1.97
CA LEU A 66 0.58 0.21 -2.21
C LEU A 66 0.55 -0.32 -3.64
N THR A 67 1.63 -0.09 -4.38
CA THR A 67 1.79 -0.54 -5.76
C THR A 67 3.08 -1.32 -5.91
N LEU A 68 3.00 -2.54 -6.42
CA LEU A 68 4.15 -3.33 -6.81
C LEU A 68 4.63 -2.89 -8.19
N VAL A 69 5.93 -2.68 -8.35
CA VAL A 69 6.54 -2.35 -9.65
C VAL A 69 7.70 -3.31 -9.89
N ASN A 70 7.79 -3.84 -11.12
CA ASN A 70 9.02 -4.51 -11.55
C ASN A 70 10.03 -3.46 -12.01
N VAL A 71 10.96 -3.10 -11.12
CA VAL A 71 12.05 -2.18 -11.40
C VAL A 71 13.29 -2.88 -12.00
N GLY A 72 13.22 -4.19 -12.23
CA GLY A 72 14.28 -4.93 -12.91
C GLY A 72 14.16 -4.85 -14.43
N GLY A 73 15.28 -5.07 -15.14
CA GLY A 73 15.33 -5.03 -16.61
C GLY A 73 14.90 -6.33 -17.27
N VAL A 74 14.39 -7.28 -16.48
CA VAL A 74 13.88 -8.56 -16.95
C VAL A 74 12.55 -8.88 -16.26
N ARG A 75 11.67 -9.59 -16.96
CA ARG A 75 10.37 -10.01 -16.41
C ARG A 75 10.52 -10.88 -15.17
N ALA A 76 9.65 -10.67 -14.19
CA ALA A 76 9.42 -11.62 -13.11
C ALA A 76 8.34 -12.64 -13.53
N GLU A 77 8.44 -13.87 -13.06
CA GLU A 77 7.49 -14.96 -13.29
C GLU A 77 7.05 -15.53 -11.94
N ASN A 78 5.83 -16.08 -11.90
CA ASN A 78 5.24 -16.76 -10.75
C ASN A 78 5.36 -15.98 -9.43
N VAL A 79 4.99 -14.70 -9.45
CA VAL A 79 5.03 -13.82 -8.27
C VAL A 79 3.93 -14.22 -7.30
N SER A 80 4.30 -14.51 -6.06
CA SER A 80 3.40 -14.80 -4.95
C SER A 80 3.70 -13.88 -3.78
N PHE A 81 2.69 -13.59 -2.98
CA PHE A 81 2.78 -12.67 -1.85
C PHE A 81 2.63 -13.43 -0.54
N GLU A 82 3.34 -12.98 0.49
CA GLU A 82 3.16 -13.40 1.86
C GLU A 82 3.10 -12.13 2.73
N VAL A 83 2.10 -12.04 3.61
CA VAL A 83 1.96 -10.92 4.54
C VAL A 83 2.38 -11.39 5.93
N LYS A 84 3.28 -10.64 6.55
CA LYS A 84 3.78 -10.85 7.91
C LYS A 84 3.47 -9.64 8.78
N GLY A 85 3.45 -9.86 10.09
CA GLY A 85 3.21 -8.85 11.10
C GLY A 85 1.81 -8.93 11.71
N GLU A 86 1.43 -7.87 12.41
CA GLU A 86 0.17 -7.77 13.15
C GLU A 86 -0.98 -7.18 12.32
N PHE A 87 -0.70 -6.85 11.06
CA PHE A 87 -1.67 -6.26 10.16
C PHE A 87 -2.82 -7.22 9.87
N LYS A 88 -3.97 -6.92 10.47
CA LYS A 88 -5.28 -7.50 10.14
C LYS A 88 -6.27 -6.38 9.89
N ARG A 89 -6.96 -6.46 8.76
CA ARG A 89 -8.06 -5.56 8.41
C ARG A 89 -9.29 -5.90 9.24
N GLY A 90 -10.07 -4.90 9.63
CA GLY A 90 -11.26 -5.09 10.45
C GLY A 90 -12.54 -5.32 9.64
N GLY A 91 -13.48 -6.07 10.21
CA GLY A 91 -14.85 -6.17 9.70
C GLY A 91 -14.95 -6.84 8.32
N LEU A 92 -15.80 -6.28 7.44
CA LEU A 92 -16.07 -6.84 6.10
C LEU A 92 -14.86 -6.88 5.14
N ARG A 93 -13.73 -6.28 5.53
CA ARG A 93 -12.49 -6.24 4.75
C ARG A 93 -11.38 -7.10 5.35
N GLU A 94 -11.71 -8.01 6.27
CA GLU A 94 -10.74 -8.88 6.95
C GLU A 94 -9.89 -9.71 5.96
N GLU A 95 -10.48 -10.13 4.85
CA GLU A 95 -9.77 -10.82 3.78
C GLU A 95 -8.86 -9.86 3.00
N LEU A 96 -7.61 -10.30 2.79
CA LEU A 96 -6.69 -9.60 1.89
C LEU A 96 -7.23 -9.66 0.45
N PRO A 97 -6.89 -8.67 -0.41
CA PRO A 97 -7.27 -8.70 -1.81
C PRO A 97 -6.85 -10.01 -2.47
N GLY A 98 -7.68 -10.53 -3.39
CA GLY A 98 -7.44 -11.83 -4.05
C GLY A 98 -6.07 -11.95 -4.74
N LEU A 99 -5.42 -10.83 -5.06
CA LEU A 99 -4.05 -10.79 -5.57
C LEU A 99 -3.05 -11.48 -4.62
N PHE A 100 -3.22 -11.33 -3.30
CA PHE A 100 -2.35 -11.93 -2.28
C PHE A 100 -2.52 -13.45 -2.16
N ILE A 101 -3.66 -13.99 -2.61
CA ILE A 101 -3.95 -15.42 -2.63
C ILE A 101 -3.54 -16.04 -3.98
N SER A 102 -3.54 -15.22 -5.04
CA SER A 102 -3.22 -15.63 -6.39
C SER A 102 -1.71 -15.59 -6.69
N THR A 103 -1.29 -16.30 -7.74
CA THR A 103 0.05 -16.16 -8.31
C THR A 103 -0.02 -15.35 -9.59
N VAL A 104 0.70 -14.24 -9.65
CA VAL A 104 0.86 -13.47 -10.89
C VAL A 104 1.83 -14.20 -11.80
N ARG A 105 1.34 -14.70 -12.94
CA ARG A 105 2.12 -15.55 -13.85
C ARG A 105 3.37 -14.84 -14.38
N GLN A 106 3.23 -13.58 -14.77
CA GLN A 106 4.31 -12.80 -15.35
C GLN A 106 4.13 -11.32 -15.05
N LEU A 107 5.22 -10.64 -14.70
CA LEU A 107 5.30 -9.19 -14.54
C LEU A 107 6.48 -8.62 -15.35
N PRO A 108 6.23 -8.09 -16.55
CA PRO A 108 7.19 -7.37 -17.38
C PRO A 108 7.95 -6.24 -16.67
N PRO A 109 9.16 -5.88 -17.14
CA PRO A 109 9.88 -4.68 -16.68
C PRO A 109 9.03 -3.41 -16.80
N GLY A 110 9.06 -2.56 -15.77
CA GLY A 110 8.33 -1.29 -15.73
C GLY A 110 6.81 -1.42 -15.53
N GLN A 111 6.26 -2.63 -15.52
CA GLN A 111 4.84 -2.82 -15.23
C GLN A 111 4.58 -2.69 -13.72
N SER A 112 3.51 -1.95 -13.41
CA SER A 112 2.99 -1.79 -12.06
C SER A 112 1.70 -2.59 -11.84
N ILE A 113 1.53 -3.12 -10.64
CA ILE A 113 0.30 -3.77 -10.16
C ILE A 113 -0.10 -3.09 -8.86
N TYR A 114 -1.34 -2.59 -8.81
CA TYR A 114 -1.92 -2.12 -7.58
C TYR A 114 -2.16 -3.29 -6.62
N LEU A 115 -1.63 -3.20 -5.40
CA LEU A 115 -1.77 -4.24 -4.38
C LEU A 115 -3.01 -3.98 -3.54
N MET A 116 -3.01 -2.87 -2.82
CA MET A 116 -4.09 -2.53 -1.91
C MET A 116 -4.01 -1.08 -1.44
N LYS A 117 -5.18 -0.56 -1.06
CA LYS A 117 -5.36 0.66 -0.29
C LYS A 117 -5.44 0.31 1.18
N ILE A 118 -4.75 1.10 2.00
CA ILE A 118 -4.77 1.03 3.46
C ILE A 118 -5.40 2.32 3.95
N ASP A 119 -6.53 2.19 4.63
CA ASP A 119 -7.20 3.32 5.28
C ASP A 119 -6.66 3.49 6.72
N ASP A 120 -6.89 4.67 7.31
CA ASP A 120 -6.52 4.97 8.71
C ASP A 120 -7.03 3.89 9.69
N HIS A 121 -8.27 3.43 9.50
CA HIS A 121 -8.85 2.39 10.35
C HIS A 121 -8.16 1.02 10.23
N ASP A 122 -7.46 0.73 9.14
CA ASP A 122 -6.73 -0.54 8.97
C ASP A 122 -5.43 -0.54 9.78
N LEU A 123 -4.78 0.63 9.90
CA LEU A 123 -3.53 0.81 10.63
C LEU A 123 -3.71 0.87 12.14
N ASN A 124 -4.84 1.39 12.62
CA ASN A 124 -5.03 1.58 14.06
C ASN A 124 -5.22 0.27 14.82
N VAL A 125 -4.57 0.17 15.99
CA VAL A 125 -4.84 -0.82 17.03
C VAL A 125 -5.89 -0.24 17.96
N TYR A 126 -7.01 -0.95 18.09
CA TYR A 126 -8.16 -0.51 18.87
C TYR A 126 -8.26 -1.29 20.17
N GLU A 127 -8.23 -0.60 21.31
CA GLU A 127 -8.45 -1.17 22.63
C GLU A 127 -9.73 -0.59 23.24
N ALA A 128 -10.39 -1.35 24.12
CA ALA A 128 -11.58 -0.88 24.82
C ALA A 128 -11.21 0.27 25.76
N GLU A 129 -11.93 1.39 25.67
CA GLU A 129 -11.70 2.57 26.50
C GLU A 129 -12.03 2.30 27.98
N ASN A 130 -13.01 1.43 28.23
CA ASN A 130 -13.35 0.95 29.56
C ASN A 130 -13.58 -0.57 29.50
N PRO A 131 -12.92 -1.40 30.35
CA PRO A 131 -13.14 -2.84 30.39
C PRO A 131 -14.60 -3.26 30.67
N GLU A 132 -15.42 -2.39 31.26
CA GLU A 132 -16.84 -2.65 31.52
C GLU A 132 -17.75 -2.40 30.30
N ASN A 133 -17.30 -1.62 29.31
CA ASN A 133 -18.07 -1.34 28.10
C ASN A 133 -17.22 -1.54 26.83
N PRO A 134 -17.14 -2.77 26.31
CA PRO A 134 -16.24 -3.13 25.21
C PRO A 134 -16.65 -2.58 23.84
N GLU A 135 -17.79 -1.89 23.73
CA GLU A 135 -18.28 -1.31 22.47
C GLU A 135 -17.47 -0.08 22.05
N TRP A 136 -16.92 0.66 23.02
CA TRP A 136 -16.20 1.91 22.78
C TRP A 136 -14.71 1.61 22.70
N LYS A 137 -14.16 1.66 21.48
CA LYS A 137 -12.76 1.39 21.24
C LYS A 137 -12.01 2.64 20.82
N LYS A 138 -10.85 2.87 21.43
CA LYS A 138 -9.94 3.97 21.12
C LYS A 138 -8.70 3.43 20.42
N ALA A 139 -8.15 4.21 19.49
CA ALA A 139 -6.86 3.91 18.87
C ALA A 139 -5.72 4.14 19.88
N VAL A 140 -4.93 3.10 20.17
CA VAL A 140 -3.83 3.13 21.15
C VAL A 140 -2.46 3.04 20.48
N GLY A 141 -2.40 2.51 19.26
CA GLY A 141 -1.15 2.39 18.50
C GLY A 141 -1.40 2.13 17.02
N LEU A 142 -0.31 1.93 16.28
CA LEU A 142 -0.31 1.67 14.85
C LEU A 142 0.29 0.28 14.57
N LYS A 143 -0.36 -0.48 13.70
CA LYS A 143 0.09 -1.80 13.24
C LYS A 143 1.22 -1.64 12.23
N THR A 144 2.15 -2.59 12.27
CA THR A 144 3.17 -2.76 11.23
C THR A 144 2.70 -3.80 10.21
N LEU A 145 3.11 -3.60 8.96
CA LEU A 145 2.78 -4.47 7.85
C LEU A 145 4.06 -4.81 7.09
N THR A 146 4.35 -6.09 6.96
CA THR A 146 5.44 -6.58 6.10
C THR A 146 4.87 -7.40 4.97
N ILE A 147 5.22 -7.05 3.73
CA ILE A 147 4.85 -7.79 2.52
C ILE A 147 6.12 -8.40 1.94
N LEU A 148 6.13 -9.71 1.84
CA LEU A 148 7.14 -10.47 1.11
C LEU A 148 6.61 -10.79 -0.29
N CYS A 149 7.41 -10.50 -1.30
CA CYS A 149 7.15 -10.93 -2.66
C CYS A 149 8.16 -12.02 -3.02
N HIS A 150 7.67 -13.21 -3.34
CA HIS A 150 8.49 -14.31 -3.81
C HIS A 150 8.29 -14.48 -5.31
N TYR A 151 9.37 -14.51 -6.08
CA TYR A 151 9.30 -14.54 -7.52
C TYR A 151 10.48 -15.22 -8.18
N ASP A 152 10.28 -15.54 -9.44
CA ASP A 152 11.23 -16.19 -10.31
C ASP A 152 11.63 -15.23 -11.43
N GLY A 153 12.85 -15.33 -11.97
CA GLY A 153 13.18 -14.70 -13.26
C GLY A 153 12.55 -15.40 -14.47
N PRO A 154 12.93 -15.03 -15.70
CA PRO A 154 12.45 -15.73 -16.89
C PRO A 154 12.96 -17.17 -16.92
N ASN A 155 12.19 -18.06 -17.54
CA ASN A 155 12.56 -19.46 -17.75
C ASN A 155 13.65 -19.66 -18.83
N THR A 156 14.84 -19.13 -18.58
CA THR A 156 16.05 -19.37 -19.40
C THR A 156 16.78 -20.63 -18.91
N ILE A 157 17.60 -21.25 -19.77
CA ILE A 157 18.36 -22.48 -19.45
C ILE A 157 19.19 -22.29 -18.16
N TRP A 158 19.90 -21.16 -18.05
CA TRP A 158 20.69 -20.82 -16.87
C TRP A 158 19.85 -20.63 -15.61
N ASN A 159 18.72 -19.94 -15.71
CA ASN A 159 17.81 -19.79 -14.57
C ASN A 159 17.18 -21.11 -14.15
N ARG A 160 16.91 -22.01 -15.10
CA ARG A 160 16.37 -23.34 -14.81
C ARG A 160 17.36 -24.17 -13.99
N LEU A 161 18.65 -24.11 -14.35
CA LEU A 161 19.73 -24.76 -13.61
C LEU A 161 19.89 -24.16 -12.20
N LEU A 162 19.95 -22.83 -12.11
CA LEU A 162 20.12 -22.11 -10.83
C LEU A 162 18.92 -22.30 -9.89
N ARG A 163 17.70 -22.47 -10.42
CA ARG A 163 16.50 -22.74 -9.62
C ARG A 163 16.37 -24.16 -9.16
N TRP A 164 17.05 -25.11 -9.79
CA TRP A 164 16.77 -26.53 -9.56
C TRP A 164 16.95 -26.93 -8.08
N SER A 165 18.05 -26.51 -7.45
CA SER A 165 18.32 -26.77 -6.04
C SER A 165 17.31 -26.11 -5.09
N ARG A 166 16.84 -24.91 -5.42
CA ARG A 166 15.83 -24.18 -4.64
C ARG A 166 14.44 -24.75 -4.82
N ARG A 167 14.09 -25.17 -6.04
CA ARG A 167 12.80 -25.81 -6.36
C ARG A 167 12.63 -27.11 -5.60
N TRP A 168 13.70 -27.87 -5.39
CA TRP A 168 13.69 -29.06 -4.54
C TRP A 168 13.36 -28.75 -3.07
N ARG A 169 13.64 -27.52 -2.62
CA ARG A 169 13.28 -27.02 -1.29
C ARG A 169 11.94 -26.25 -1.29
N GLY A 170 11.21 -26.21 -2.40
CA GLY A 170 9.99 -25.42 -2.54
C GLY A 170 10.19 -23.90 -2.56
N LEU A 171 11.44 -23.42 -2.69
CA LEU A 171 11.77 -21.99 -2.60
C LEU A 171 11.80 -21.32 -3.99
N LYS A 172 11.39 -20.05 -4.04
CA LYS A 172 11.52 -19.18 -5.21
C LYS A 172 12.95 -18.68 -5.41
N GLN A 173 13.27 -18.22 -6.62
CA GLN A 173 14.61 -17.73 -6.95
C GLN A 173 14.94 -16.41 -6.22
N TYR A 174 13.96 -15.53 -6.06
CA TYR A 174 14.14 -14.21 -5.46
C TYR A 174 13.04 -13.94 -4.42
N THR A 175 13.40 -13.16 -3.42
CA THR A 175 12.48 -12.62 -2.42
C THR A 175 12.78 -11.14 -2.26
N SER A 176 11.77 -10.29 -2.31
CA SER A 176 11.84 -8.90 -1.86
C SER A 176 10.95 -8.71 -0.65
N GLU A 177 11.39 -7.83 0.24
CA GLU A 177 10.68 -7.49 1.46
C GLU A 177 10.37 -6.00 1.46
N TYR A 178 9.14 -5.68 1.83
CA TYR A 178 8.68 -4.34 2.06
C TYR A 178 8.07 -4.29 3.46
N THR A 179 8.57 -3.39 4.30
CA THR A 179 8.02 -3.18 5.64
C THR A 179 7.51 -1.75 5.73
N PHE A 180 6.22 -1.64 5.98
CA PHE A 180 5.55 -0.40 6.30
C PHE A 180 5.81 -0.05 7.76
N ASP A 181 6.49 1.06 7.98
CA ASP A 181 6.68 1.66 9.30
C ASP A 181 5.83 2.93 9.42
N PRO A 182 4.79 2.92 10.28
CA PRO A 182 3.93 4.07 10.49
C PRO A 182 4.65 5.29 11.09
N ALA A 183 5.79 5.10 11.76
CA ALA A 183 6.57 6.19 12.35
C ALA A 183 7.06 7.20 11.29
N ASN A 184 7.25 6.75 10.05
CA ASN A 184 7.66 7.60 8.94
C ASN A 184 6.63 8.67 8.54
N PHE A 185 5.39 8.55 9.03
CA PHE A 185 4.28 9.44 8.68
C PHE A 185 3.84 10.36 9.83
N VAL A 186 4.51 10.29 10.98
CA VAL A 186 4.23 11.15 12.12
C VAL A 186 4.85 12.53 11.84
N GLY A 187 4.09 13.45 11.23
CA GLY A 187 4.48 14.86 11.21
C GLY A 187 3.96 15.72 10.07
N ASP A 188 3.82 15.19 8.85
CA ASP A 188 3.36 15.97 7.70
C ASP A 188 2.53 15.13 6.72
N LEU A 189 1.26 15.53 6.56
CA LEU A 189 0.40 15.01 5.49
C LEU A 189 0.75 15.71 4.17
N PRO A 190 0.67 15.02 3.02
CA PRO A 190 0.84 15.66 1.73
C PRO A 190 -0.20 16.76 1.52
N PRO A 191 0.09 17.75 0.66
CA PRO A 191 -0.83 18.83 0.38
C PRO A 191 -2.16 18.27 -0.10
N ALA A 192 -3.24 18.84 0.42
CA ALA A 192 -4.55 18.30 0.17
C ALA A 192 -4.97 18.48 -1.30
N LYS A 193 -5.50 17.41 -1.88
CA LYS A 193 -6.07 17.40 -3.22
C LYS A 193 -7.58 17.59 -3.14
N TYR A 194 -8.09 18.50 -3.96
CA TYR A 194 -9.53 18.76 -4.09
C TYR A 194 -10.04 17.99 -5.30
N ASN A 195 -10.87 16.99 -5.06
CA ASN A 195 -11.61 16.31 -6.12
C ASN A 195 -12.87 17.14 -6.37
N GLY A 196 -12.84 17.97 -7.41
CA GLY A 196 -13.96 18.82 -7.85
C GLY A 196 -14.95 18.08 -8.73
#